data_AF-A0A3B4TXB6-F1
#
_entry.id   AF-A0A3B4TXB6-F1
#
_cell.length_a   1.000
_cell.length_b   1.000
_cell.length_c   1.000
_cell.angle_alpha   90.00
_cell.angle_beta   90.00
_cell.angle_gamma   90.00
#
_symmetry.space_group_name_H-M   'P 1'
#
loop_
_entity.id
_entity.type
_entity.pdbx_description
1 polymer ?
#
loop_
_entity_poly.entity_id
_entity_poly.type
_entity_poly.pdbx_seq_one_letter_code
_entity_poly.pdbx_strand_id
1 'polypeptide(L)'
;QSKCRDTVNGDAVRPLSSRGTVTSSLADLHSGQQPLQLLHSAILEDAFSKVIREDSSKANSDNLTREEGGVPQKKTKDISYRLGQRRALFGKRKQLSDYALVCGMFGIIVMVIETELSRGYYNKESIYSYVLKGLISLSTAILLGLIVMYHAREIQLFMVDNGADDWRIAMTLERILFVVFELLVCAIHPIPGQYVFTWTARLAFSYTASVEDADVDIILSVPMFLRLYLIGRVMLLHSKLFTDASSRSIGALNKINFDTRFVMKTLMTICPGTVLLVFSVSCWIIAAWTVRVCERYHDAQEVTSTFLGAMWLISITFLSIGYGDMVPHTYCGKGVCLLTGIMGAGCTALVVAVVARKSELTRAEKHVHNFMMDTQLYKKIKNTAANVLRETWLIYKNTKLVKKIDHARVRHHQRKFLQAIHQLRRVKMEQRKLTDQANTVADLAKTQNMMYDLVSELQHRSEELDRRIVALEEKLDSLLLSVQSLPVVLSHAITKLQKDFLDDLACRVHFLSSSLSSECCPVPARQLCPGSTMPETPYS
;
A
#
# COMPACT_ATOMS: atom_id res chain seq x y z
N GLN A 1 45.78 -32.01 5.85
CA GLN A 1 45.63 -33.48 5.96
C GLN A 1 44.19 -33.78 6.32
N SER A 2 43.59 -34.84 5.76
CA SER A 2 42.32 -35.50 6.18
C SER A 2 41.04 -34.65 6.34
N LYS A 3 39.86 -35.10 5.87
CA LYS A 3 39.54 -36.34 5.12
C LYS A 3 38.25 -36.14 4.33
N CYS A 4 38.22 -36.60 3.07
CA CYS A 4 36.97 -36.69 2.29
C CYS A 4 36.10 -37.85 2.77
N ARG A 5 34.81 -37.82 2.44
CA ARG A 5 34.02 -39.04 2.25
C ARG A 5 32.88 -38.83 1.27
N ASP A 6 33.10 -39.26 0.05
CA ASP A 6 32.08 -39.37 -1.00
C ASP A 6 31.17 -40.59 -0.75
N THR A 7 29.95 -40.58 -1.28
CA THR A 7 29.16 -41.80 -1.53
C THR A 7 28.25 -41.54 -2.74
N VAL A 8 27.94 -42.59 -3.52
CA VAL A 8 27.80 -42.47 -4.99
C VAL A 8 26.64 -43.31 -5.55
N ASN A 9 26.04 -42.80 -6.62
CA ASN A 9 25.12 -43.43 -7.59
C ASN A 9 23.68 -43.81 -7.18
N GLY A 10 22.82 -43.67 -8.20
CA GLY A 10 21.40 -44.03 -8.22
C GLY A 10 20.79 -43.93 -9.62
N ASP A 11 21.57 -44.24 -10.67
CA ASP A 11 21.10 -44.21 -12.06
C ASP A 11 20.09 -45.33 -12.35
N ALA A 12 18.97 -44.98 -12.98
CA ALA A 12 18.00 -45.93 -13.53
C ALA A 12 17.51 -45.42 -14.89
N VAL A 13 17.55 -46.27 -15.92
CA VAL A 13 17.35 -45.88 -17.32
C VAL A 13 16.24 -46.72 -17.98
N ARG A 14 15.48 -46.07 -18.89
CA ARG A 14 14.47 -46.57 -19.87
C ARG A 14 13.01 -46.23 -19.51
N PRO A 15 12.11 -46.08 -20.52
CA PRO A 15 12.35 -45.61 -21.90
C PRO A 15 11.34 -44.51 -22.34
N LEU A 16 11.51 -43.98 -23.56
CA LEU A 16 10.54 -43.05 -24.17
C LEU A 16 9.26 -43.78 -24.62
N SER A 17 8.12 -43.11 -24.48
CA SER A 17 6.96 -43.24 -25.39
C SER A 17 6.36 -41.84 -25.63
N SER A 18 5.59 -41.67 -26.71
CA SER A 18 5.32 -40.36 -27.31
C SER A 18 3.84 -39.94 -27.28
N ARG A 19 3.61 -38.62 -27.37
CA ARG A 19 2.32 -37.91 -27.43
C ARG A 19 1.44 -38.01 -26.16
N GLY A 20 0.80 -36.93 -25.67
CA GLY A 20 0.98 -35.52 -26.01
C GLY A 20 -0.31 -34.69 -25.94
N THR A 21 -0.36 -33.74 -25.01
CA THR A 21 -1.37 -32.66 -24.97
C THR A 21 -0.73 -31.43 -24.31
N VAL A 22 -0.79 -30.28 -24.97
CA VAL A 22 -0.35 -28.99 -24.43
C VAL A 22 -1.58 -28.20 -24.03
N THR A 23 -1.77 -27.99 -22.73
CA THR A 23 -2.77 -27.07 -22.17
C THR A 23 -2.07 -26.14 -21.20
N SER A 24 -2.05 -24.85 -21.52
CA SER A 24 -1.30 -23.82 -20.80
C SER A 24 -1.91 -23.50 -19.44
N SER A 25 -1.10 -23.61 -18.37
CA SER A 25 -1.40 -23.04 -17.06
C SER A 25 -0.37 -21.97 -16.71
N LEU A 26 -0.69 -20.71 -17.03
CA LEU A 26 0.07 -19.54 -16.59
C LEU A 26 -0.80 -18.28 -16.74
N ALA A 27 -1.54 -17.94 -15.69
CA ALA A 27 -2.48 -16.82 -15.66
C ALA A 27 -2.35 -16.03 -14.34
N ASP A 28 -1.12 -15.62 -14.00
CA ASP A 28 -0.87 -14.75 -12.84
C ASP A 28 0.46 -13.98 -12.98
N LEU A 29 0.43 -12.79 -13.61
CA LEU A 29 1.28 -11.65 -13.22
C LEU A 29 0.79 -10.33 -13.85
N HIS A 30 0.84 -9.24 -13.06
CA HIS A 30 0.41 -7.90 -13.46
C HIS A 30 1.32 -7.25 -14.52
N SER A 31 0.72 -6.64 -15.54
CA SER A 31 1.29 -5.51 -16.29
C SER A 31 0.16 -4.58 -16.80
N GLY A 32 0.49 -3.36 -17.27
CA GLY A 32 -0.47 -2.48 -17.97
C GLY A 32 -1.02 -1.25 -17.24
N GLN A 33 -0.53 -0.88 -16.04
CA GLN A 33 -1.07 0.25 -15.26
C GLN A 33 -0.22 1.54 -15.34
N GLN A 34 -0.05 2.12 -16.54
CA GLN A 34 0.58 3.45 -16.68
C GLN A 34 0.11 4.38 -17.83
N PRO A 35 -0.37 3.95 -19.01
CA PRO A 35 -0.93 4.89 -20.00
C PRO A 35 -2.36 5.34 -19.63
N LEU A 36 -3.08 4.51 -18.87
CA LEU A 36 -4.49 4.71 -18.51
C LEU A 36 -4.74 5.96 -17.64
N GLN A 37 -3.72 6.51 -16.97
CA GLN A 37 -3.90 7.54 -15.96
C GLN A 37 -4.15 8.95 -16.54
N LEU A 38 -3.50 9.29 -17.66
CA LEU A 38 -3.75 10.53 -18.41
C LEU A 38 -5.10 10.51 -19.14
N LEU A 39 -5.48 9.34 -19.67
CA LEU A 39 -6.80 9.14 -20.28
C LEU A 39 -7.90 9.20 -19.21
N HIS A 40 -7.67 8.64 -18.02
CA HIS A 40 -8.59 8.82 -16.89
C HIS A 40 -8.70 10.29 -16.46
N SER A 41 -7.60 11.05 -16.34
CA SER A 41 -7.72 12.47 -15.95
C SER A 41 -8.49 13.30 -16.97
N ALA A 42 -8.27 13.09 -18.28
CA ALA A 42 -9.03 13.79 -19.31
C ALA A 42 -10.53 13.45 -19.30
N ILE A 43 -10.88 12.16 -19.16
CA ILE A 43 -12.28 11.72 -19.04
C ILE A 43 -12.92 12.22 -17.73
N LEU A 44 -12.15 12.27 -16.64
CA LEU A 44 -12.62 12.76 -15.35
C LEU A 44 -12.83 14.28 -15.38
N GLU A 45 -11.99 15.05 -16.06
CA GLU A 45 -12.16 16.51 -16.23
C GLU A 45 -13.32 16.86 -17.18
N ASP A 46 -13.55 16.09 -18.25
CA ASP A 46 -14.75 16.24 -19.09
C ASP A 46 -16.03 15.88 -18.31
N ALA A 47 -15.99 14.86 -17.46
CA ALA A 47 -17.10 14.51 -16.56
C ALA A 47 -17.35 15.59 -15.48
N PHE A 48 -16.31 16.06 -14.78
CA PHE A 48 -16.45 17.11 -13.77
C PHE A 48 -16.88 18.45 -14.37
N SER A 49 -16.34 18.83 -15.54
CA SER A 49 -16.76 20.07 -16.21
C SER A 49 -18.20 20.00 -16.70
N LYS A 50 -18.70 18.84 -17.15
CA LYS A 50 -20.13 18.63 -17.42
C LYS A 50 -21.00 18.77 -16.16
N VAL A 51 -20.61 18.17 -15.04
CA VAL A 51 -21.34 18.31 -13.75
C VAL A 51 -21.36 19.76 -13.26
N ILE A 52 -20.23 20.47 -13.30
CA ILE A 52 -20.13 21.89 -12.91
C ILE A 52 -20.94 22.79 -13.84
N ARG A 53 -20.99 22.46 -15.14
CA ARG A 53 -21.82 23.18 -16.14
C ARG A 53 -23.31 22.94 -15.94
N GLU A 54 -23.71 21.76 -15.47
CA GLU A 54 -25.09 21.44 -15.08
C GLU A 54 -25.55 22.16 -13.80
N ASP A 55 -24.70 22.28 -12.78
CA ASP A 55 -25.05 23.05 -11.57
C ASP A 55 -25.08 24.56 -11.84
N SER A 56 -24.21 25.05 -12.73
CA SER A 56 -24.22 26.44 -13.21
C SER A 56 -25.48 26.78 -14.02
N SER A 57 -25.94 25.88 -14.91
CA SER A 57 -27.15 26.15 -15.71
C SER A 57 -28.43 26.16 -14.87
N LYS A 58 -28.54 25.28 -13.86
CA LYS A 58 -29.68 25.22 -12.93
C LYS A 58 -29.82 26.46 -12.03
N ALA A 59 -28.75 27.23 -11.83
CA ALA A 59 -28.78 28.47 -11.05
C ALA A 59 -29.41 29.67 -11.79
N ASN A 60 -29.70 29.55 -13.09
CA ASN A 60 -30.13 30.67 -13.94
C ASN A 60 -31.42 30.37 -14.74
N SER A 61 -32.26 29.43 -14.30
CA SER A 61 -33.50 29.03 -14.99
C SER A 61 -34.74 28.87 -14.08
N ASP A 62 -34.72 29.36 -12.84
CA ASP A 62 -35.89 29.38 -11.94
C ASP A 62 -36.80 30.58 -12.23
N ASN A 63 -37.33 30.67 -13.46
CA ASN A 63 -38.54 31.42 -13.85
C ASN A 63 -38.85 31.22 -15.35
N LEU A 64 -39.70 30.24 -15.70
CA LEU A 64 -40.89 30.39 -16.59
C LEU A 64 -41.51 29.02 -16.98
N THR A 65 -42.85 28.92 -16.89
CA THR A 65 -43.76 27.91 -17.51
C THR A 65 -43.75 26.43 -17.05
N ARG A 66 -44.93 25.81 -17.24
CA ARG A 66 -45.40 24.48 -16.79
C ARG A 66 -45.07 23.34 -17.76
N GLU A 67 -45.12 22.11 -17.21
CA GLU A 67 -45.51 20.83 -17.87
C GLU A 67 -44.57 20.30 -18.99
N GLU A 68 -44.37 18.99 -19.19
CA GLU A 68 -44.91 17.77 -18.55
C GLU A 68 -43.77 16.80 -18.09
N GLY A 69 -44.14 15.70 -17.43
CA GLY A 69 -43.46 14.40 -17.58
C GLY A 69 -42.05 14.21 -17.01
N GLY A 70 -41.91 13.63 -15.82
CA GLY A 70 -40.62 13.09 -15.38
C GLY A 70 -40.54 12.62 -13.92
N VAL A 71 -40.56 11.29 -13.69
CA VAL A 71 -40.25 10.71 -12.37
C VAL A 71 -38.78 10.27 -12.29
N PRO A 72 -37.87 11.20 -11.93
CA PRO A 72 -36.73 10.79 -11.10
C PRO A 72 -36.50 11.67 -9.87
N GLN A 73 -37.11 12.86 -9.77
CA GLN A 73 -36.80 13.87 -8.72
C GLN A 73 -36.94 13.38 -7.27
N LYS A 74 -37.81 12.39 -7.00
CA LYS A 74 -38.04 11.91 -5.62
C LYS A 74 -36.80 11.18 -5.09
N LYS A 75 -36.27 10.22 -5.85
CA LYS A 75 -35.10 9.41 -5.46
C LYS A 75 -33.84 10.24 -5.21
N THR A 76 -33.59 11.30 -5.99
CA THR A 76 -32.42 12.16 -5.79
C THR A 76 -32.54 13.03 -4.53
N LYS A 77 -33.75 13.52 -4.21
CA LYS A 77 -34.05 14.18 -2.93
C LYS A 77 -33.85 13.23 -1.74
N ASP A 78 -34.30 11.98 -1.84
CA ASP A 78 -34.14 10.95 -0.80
C ASP A 78 -32.64 10.61 -0.55
N ILE A 79 -31.83 10.48 -1.62
CA ILE A 79 -30.38 10.21 -1.52
C ILE A 79 -29.65 11.39 -0.86
N SER A 80 -29.89 12.62 -1.31
CA SER A 80 -29.29 13.82 -0.72
C SER A 80 -29.69 14.02 0.75
N TYR A 81 -30.94 13.72 1.10
CA TYR A 81 -31.42 13.71 2.48
C TYR A 81 -30.66 12.68 3.34
N ARG A 82 -30.53 11.42 2.88
CA ARG A 82 -29.77 10.37 3.58
C ARG A 82 -28.29 10.74 3.73
N LEU A 83 -27.66 11.36 2.72
CA LEU A 83 -26.27 11.86 2.81
C LEU A 83 -26.12 12.98 3.85
N GLY A 84 -27.07 13.93 3.90
CA GLY A 84 -27.11 14.96 4.94
C GLY A 84 -27.30 14.39 6.34
N GLN A 85 -28.24 13.45 6.50
CA GLN A 85 -28.50 12.73 7.75
C GLN A 85 -27.26 11.94 8.22
N ARG A 86 -26.59 11.22 7.31
CA ARG A 86 -25.32 10.51 7.56
C ARG A 86 -24.23 11.44 8.08
N ARG A 87 -24.06 12.61 7.44
CA ARG A 87 -23.08 13.63 7.87
C ARG A 87 -23.41 14.19 9.26
N ALA A 88 -24.69 14.45 9.55
CA ALA A 88 -25.15 14.92 10.85
C ALA A 88 -24.98 13.88 11.97
N LEU A 89 -25.29 12.59 11.69
CA LEU A 89 -25.08 11.48 12.63
C LEU A 89 -23.59 11.27 12.92
N PHE A 90 -22.73 11.33 11.90
CA PHE A 90 -21.27 11.26 12.09
C PHE A 90 -20.73 12.42 12.94
N GLY A 91 -21.23 13.64 12.72
CA GLY A 91 -20.91 14.80 13.56
C GLY A 91 -21.33 14.62 15.03
N LYS A 92 -22.53 14.12 15.29
CA LYS A 92 -23.02 13.83 16.66
C LYS A 92 -22.25 12.68 17.32
N ARG A 93 -21.90 11.63 16.58
CA ARG A 93 -21.03 10.52 17.05
C ARG A 93 -19.66 11.04 17.49
N LYS A 94 -19.11 12.01 16.75
CA LYS A 94 -17.84 12.68 17.08
C LYS A 94 -17.92 13.45 18.40
N GLN A 95 -18.92 14.33 18.54
CA GLN A 95 -19.17 15.06 19.80
C GLN A 95 -19.36 14.13 21.00
N LEU A 96 -20.12 13.04 20.86
CA LEU A 96 -20.30 12.04 21.92
C LEU A 96 -18.97 11.39 22.35
N SER A 97 -18.07 11.11 21.40
CA SER A 97 -16.74 10.58 21.72
C SER A 97 -15.85 11.60 22.44
N ASP A 98 -16.00 12.89 22.12
CA ASP A 98 -15.25 13.97 22.76
C ASP A 98 -15.71 14.18 24.21
N TYR A 99 -17.03 14.18 24.46
CA TYR A 99 -17.57 14.22 25.82
C TYR A 99 -17.19 12.96 26.62
N ALA A 100 -17.22 11.77 26.00
CA ALA A 100 -16.78 10.53 26.65
C ALA A 100 -15.30 10.60 27.06
N LEU A 101 -14.42 11.15 26.21
CA LEU A 101 -13.03 11.38 26.58
C LEU A 101 -12.90 12.36 27.75
N VAL A 102 -13.62 13.50 27.74
CA VAL A 102 -13.56 14.49 28.83
C VAL A 102 -14.02 13.87 30.16
N CYS A 103 -15.14 13.13 30.20
CA CYS A 103 -15.60 12.45 31.40
C CYS A 103 -14.64 11.33 31.85
N GLY A 104 -14.05 10.58 30.91
CA GLY A 104 -13.05 9.55 31.21
C GLY A 104 -11.78 10.11 31.82
N MET A 105 -11.23 11.19 31.25
CA MET A 105 -10.04 11.87 31.77
C MET A 105 -10.33 12.55 33.13
N PHE A 106 -11.48 13.18 33.29
CA PHE A 106 -11.89 13.74 34.59
C PHE A 106 -11.95 12.66 35.67
N GLY A 107 -12.54 11.50 35.39
CA GLY A 107 -12.58 10.37 36.31
C GLY A 107 -11.18 9.89 36.73
N ILE A 108 -10.22 9.78 35.79
CA ILE A 108 -8.82 9.44 36.10
C ILE A 108 -8.16 10.53 36.96
N ILE A 109 -8.34 11.81 36.62
CA ILE A 109 -7.72 12.93 37.34
C ILE A 109 -8.23 13.01 38.78
N VAL A 110 -9.55 12.91 39.01
CA VAL A 110 -10.13 12.91 40.35
C VAL A 110 -9.68 11.67 41.15
N MET A 111 -9.52 10.51 40.51
CA MET A 111 -8.98 9.30 41.13
C MET A 111 -7.50 9.47 41.54
N VAL A 112 -6.65 10.06 40.70
CA VAL A 112 -5.25 10.37 41.09
C VAL A 112 -5.22 11.33 42.27
N ILE A 113 -6.05 12.38 42.26
CA ILE A 113 -6.16 13.34 43.36
C ILE A 113 -6.63 12.67 44.65
N GLU A 114 -7.65 11.81 44.59
CA GLU A 114 -8.17 11.06 45.75
C GLU A 114 -7.08 10.18 46.38
N THR A 115 -6.34 9.43 45.55
CA THR A 115 -5.35 8.46 46.00
C THR A 115 -4.06 9.12 46.53
N GLU A 116 -3.70 10.31 46.03
CA GLU A 116 -2.57 11.10 46.54
C GLU A 116 -2.95 11.92 47.80
N LEU A 117 -4.13 12.57 47.84
CA LEU A 117 -4.56 13.32 49.02
C LEU A 117 -4.88 12.39 50.21
N SER A 118 -5.47 11.22 49.96
CA SER A 118 -5.68 10.17 50.97
C SER A 118 -4.39 9.53 51.50
N ARG A 119 -3.22 9.91 50.96
CA ARG A 119 -1.91 9.49 51.48
C ARG A 119 -1.29 10.52 52.43
N GLY A 120 -1.49 11.82 52.19
CA GLY A 120 -0.79 12.89 52.91
C GLY A 120 -1.65 13.80 53.79
N TYR A 121 -2.97 13.88 53.55
CA TYR A 121 -3.79 14.97 54.12
C TYR A 121 -5.09 14.54 54.81
N TYR A 122 -5.68 13.39 54.48
CA TYR A 122 -6.89 12.90 55.15
C TYR A 122 -6.97 11.38 55.22
N ASN A 123 -7.66 10.87 56.25
CA ASN A 123 -8.08 9.46 56.30
C ASN A 123 -9.25 9.22 55.34
N LYS A 124 -9.34 8.01 54.78
CA LYS A 124 -10.41 7.61 53.84
C LYS A 124 -11.83 7.63 54.42
N GLU A 125 -11.95 7.69 55.74
CA GLU A 125 -13.24 7.85 56.44
C GLU A 125 -13.80 9.28 56.31
N SER A 126 -12.98 10.25 55.91
CA SER A 126 -13.37 11.65 55.82
C SER A 126 -14.38 11.92 54.70
N ILE A 127 -15.24 12.91 54.95
CA ILE A 127 -16.23 13.41 53.97
C ILE A 127 -15.58 13.75 52.61
N TYR A 128 -14.32 14.23 52.62
CA TYR A 128 -13.57 14.53 51.41
C TYR A 128 -13.31 13.31 50.52
N SER A 129 -12.94 12.15 51.08
CA SER A 129 -12.79 10.91 50.28
C SER A 129 -14.15 10.46 49.72
N TYR A 130 -15.22 10.47 50.53
CA TYR A 130 -16.56 10.13 50.07
C TYR A 130 -17.06 11.05 48.93
N VAL A 131 -16.81 12.36 49.01
CA VAL A 131 -17.14 13.30 47.92
C VAL A 131 -16.33 13.02 46.66
N LEU A 132 -15.03 12.77 46.77
CA LEU A 132 -14.18 12.46 45.61
C LEU A 132 -14.54 11.12 44.95
N LYS A 133 -14.76 10.06 45.73
CA LYS A 133 -15.29 8.77 45.24
C LYS A 133 -16.68 8.93 44.61
N GLY A 134 -17.53 9.80 45.17
CA GLY A 134 -18.82 10.17 44.59
C GLY A 134 -18.69 10.84 43.21
N LEU A 135 -17.74 11.77 43.04
CA LEU A 135 -17.46 12.41 41.75
C LEU A 135 -16.87 11.44 40.71
N ILE A 136 -16.02 10.49 41.13
CA ILE A 136 -15.51 9.40 40.28
C ILE A 136 -16.67 8.50 39.81
N SER A 137 -17.61 8.20 40.69
CA SER A 137 -18.78 7.36 40.39
C SER A 137 -19.76 8.07 39.45
N LEU A 138 -20.08 9.34 39.72
CA LEU A 138 -20.96 10.17 38.89
C LEU A 138 -20.38 10.35 37.48
N SER A 139 -19.09 10.68 37.36
CA SER A 139 -18.42 10.80 36.06
C SER A 139 -18.33 9.46 35.31
N THR A 140 -18.21 8.35 36.03
CA THR A 140 -18.28 7.00 35.45
C THR A 140 -19.69 6.65 34.95
N ALA A 141 -20.75 6.98 35.70
CA ALA A 141 -22.13 6.78 35.25
C ALA A 141 -22.45 7.59 33.98
N ILE A 142 -22.00 8.84 33.93
CA ILE A 142 -22.11 9.70 32.73
C ILE A 142 -21.31 9.11 31.56
N LEU A 143 -20.08 8.64 31.79
CA LEU A 143 -19.25 7.99 30.78
C LEU A 143 -19.93 6.75 30.17
N LEU A 144 -20.50 5.87 30.99
CA LEU A 144 -21.23 4.68 30.52
C LEU A 144 -22.44 5.07 29.66
N GLY A 145 -23.22 6.08 30.08
CA GLY A 145 -24.31 6.64 29.29
C GLY A 145 -23.85 7.19 27.93
N LEU A 146 -22.71 7.89 27.90
CA LEU A 146 -22.11 8.41 26.66
C LEU A 146 -21.61 7.29 25.73
N ILE A 147 -21.06 6.19 26.26
CA ILE A 147 -20.66 5.01 25.49
C ILE A 147 -21.88 4.31 24.86
N VAL A 148 -22.95 4.11 25.63
CA VAL A 148 -24.22 3.55 25.10
C VAL A 148 -24.78 4.46 24.01
N MET A 149 -24.80 5.78 24.21
CA MET A 149 -25.24 6.74 23.19
C MET A 149 -24.35 6.75 21.94
N TYR A 150 -23.03 6.62 22.11
CA TYR A 150 -22.07 6.53 21.00
C TYR A 150 -22.35 5.30 20.12
N HIS A 151 -22.53 4.11 20.72
CA HIS A 151 -22.87 2.90 19.96
C HIS A 151 -24.28 2.93 19.38
N ALA A 152 -25.26 3.56 20.05
CA ALA A 152 -26.58 3.80 19.47
C ALA A 152 -26.50 4.67 18.19
N ARG A 153 -25.63 5.68 18.14
CA ARG A 153 -25.37 6.47 16.91
C ARG A 153 -24.55 5.71 15.87
N GLU A 154 -23.68 4.80 16.27
CA GLU A 154 -22.98 3.89 15.35
C GLU A 154 -23.94 2.91 14.67
N ILE A 155 -24.86 2.29 15.43
CA ILE A 155 -25.89 1.39 14.90
C ILE A 155 -26.81 2.17 13.95
N GLN A 156 -27.24 3.38 14.32
CA GLN A 156 -28.01 4.26 13.43
C GLN A 156 -27.25 4.65 12.15
N LEU A 157 -25.93 4.84 12.21
CA LEU A 157 -25.12 5.13 11.04
C LEU A 157 -25.05 3.90 10.10
N PHE A 158 -24.82 2.70 10.65
CA PHE A 158 -24.84 1.45 9.88
C PHE A 158 -26.23 1.19 9.25
N MET A 159 -27.29 1.48 9.99
CA MET A 159 -28.68 1.37 9.55
C MET A 159 -28.98 2.32 8.37
N VAL A 160 -28.59 3.60 8.47
CA VAL A 160 -28.72 4.59 7.39
C VAL A 160 -27.85 4.25 6.17
N ASP A 161 -26.67 3.66 6.37
CA ASP A 161 -25.76 3.26 5.29
C ASP A 161 -26.32 2.06 4.49
N ASN A 162 -26.92 1.08 5.16
CA ASN A 162 -27.53 -0.09 4.49
C ASN A 162 -28.97 0.15 4.02
N GLY A 163 -29.69 1.12 4.60
CA GLY A 163 -31.10 1.38 4.28
C GLY A 163 -32.08 0.37 4.89
N ALA A 164 -31.74 -0.19 6.05
CA ALA A 164 -32.68 -0.94 6.88
C ALA A 164 -33.38 0.02 7.86
N ASP A 165 -34.61 -0.28 8.27
CA ASP A 165 -35.32 0.48 9.31
C ASP A 165 -35.26 -0.21 10.69
N ASP A 166 -35.09 -1.53 10.72
CA ASP A 166 -35.00 -2.32 11.95
C ASP A 166 -33.58 -2.38 12.52
N TRP A 167 -33.35 -1.68 13.63
CA TRP A 167 -32.06 -1.70 14.36
C TRP A 167 -31.62 -3.11 14.78
N ARG A 168 -32.56 -4.04 14.94
CA ARG A 168 -32.31 -5.45 15.30
C ARG A 168 -31.42 -6.15 14.25
N ILE A 169 -31.60 -5.82 12.97
CA ILE A 169 -30.83 -6.40 11.86
C ILE A 169 -29.35 -5.95 11.92
N ALA A 170 -29.08 -4.77 12.47
CA ALA A 170 -27.73 -4.23 12.65
C ALA A 170 -26.99 -4.74 13.90
N MET A 171 -27.66 -5.51 14.76
CA MET A 171 -27.18 -5.88 16.10
C MET A 171 -26.75 -7.35 16.17
N THR A 172 -25.47 -7.62 15.86
CA THR A 172 -24.87 -8.95 15.98
C THR A 172 -24.46 -9.27 17.42
N LEU A 173 -24.43 -10.57 17.78
CA LEU A 173 -23.98 -11.02 19.10
C LEU A 173 -22.52 -10.60 19.37
N GLU A 174 -21.65 -10.64 18.36
CA GLU A 174 -20.28 -10.12 18.43
C GLU A 174 -20.24 -8.63 18.78
N ARG A 175 -21.09 -7.79 18.14
CA ARG A 175 -21.21 -6.36 18.48
C ARG A 175 -21.67 -6.18 19.93
N ILE A 176 -22.65 -6.96 20.38
CA ILE A 176 -23.13 -6.92 21.77
C ILE A 176 -21.99 -7.25 22.74
N LEU A 177 -21.22 -8.32 22.50
CA LEU A 177 -20.11 -8.72 23.36
C LEU A 177 -19.03 -7.63 23.46
N PHE A 178 -18.66 -6.99 22.34
CA PHE A 178 -17.70 -5.88 22.39
C PHE A 178 -18.23 -4.65 23.14
N VAL A 179 -19.51 -4.29 22.96
CA VAL A 179 -20.12 -3.18 23.72
C VAL A 179 -20.21 -3.50 25.22
N VAL A 180 -20.59 -4.71 25.59
CA VAL A 180 -20.62 -5.16 27.00
C VAL A 180 -19.22 -5.18 27.60
N PHE A 181 -18.20 -5.66 26.88
CA PHE A 181 -16.82 -5.63 27.34
C PHE A 181 -16.30 -4.20 27.52
N GLU A 182 -16.61 -3.29 26.60
CA GLU A 182 -16.25 -1.87 26.72
C GLU A 182 -16.91 -1.20 27.93
N LEU A 183 -18.20 -1.48 28.15
CA LEU A 183 -18.92 -1.00 29.33
C LEU A 183 -18.35 -1.57 30.63
N LEU A 184 -17.97 -2.86 30.68
CA LEU A 184 -17.33 -3.46 31.84
C LEU A 184 -15.97 -2.81 32.15
N VAL A 185 -15.11 -2.62 31.14
CA VAL A 185 -13.81 -1.93 31.30
C VAL A 185 -13.98 -0.49 31.78
N CYS A 186 -14.97 0.23 31.26
CA CYS A 186 -15.28 1.59 31.70
C CYS A 186 -16.04 1.66 33.03
N ALA A 187 -16.69 0.59 33.48
CA ALA A 187 -17.44 0.54 34.74
C ALA A 187 -16.55 0.30 35.97
N ILE A 188 -15.32 -0.20 35.83
CA ILE A 188 -14.39 -0.35 36.96
C ILE A 188 -13.96 1.03 37.46
N HIS A 189 -14.18 1.29 38.76
CA HIS A 189 -13.76 2.46 39.52
C HIS A 189 -13.83 2.17 41.04
N PRO A 190 -13.11 2.90 41.90
CA PRO A 190 -13.35 2.87 43.35
C PRO A 190 -14.74 3.46 43.66
N ILE A 191 -15.61 2.62 44.20
CA ILE A 191 -16.99 2.96 44.60
C ILE A 191 -16.95 3.62 46.00
N PRO A 192 -17.76 4.66 46.29
CA PRO A 192 -17.86 5.26 47.62
C PRO A 192 -18.28 4.21 48.67
N GLY A 193 -17.40 3.99 49.64
CA GLY A 193 -17.51 2.97 50.67
C GLY A 193 -16.14 2.63 51.26
N GLN A 194 -16.16 1.82 52.32
CA GLN A 194 -14.99 1.17 52.91
C GLN A 194 -15.03 -0.31 52.56
N TYR A 195 -14.13 -0.74 51.69
CA TYR A 195 -13.96 -2.13 51.28
C TYR A 195 -12.49 -2.49 51.47
N VAL A 196 -12.21 -3.33 52.46
CA VAL A 196 -10.87 -3.64 52.95
C VAL A 196 -10.56 -5.12 52.66
N PHE A 197 -9.31 -5.42 52.33
CA PHE A 197 -8.85 -6.77 52.01
C PHE A 197 -7.47 -7.05 52.65
N THR A 198 -7.31 -8.25 53.21
CA THR A 198 -6.08 -8.71 53.87
C THR A 198 -4.97 -8.98 52.84
N TRP A 199 -4.16 -7.96 52.55
CA TRP A 199 -3.10 -8.06 51.56
C TRP A 199 -1.83 -8.67 52.17
N THR A 200 -1.53 -9.90 51.76
CA THR A 200 -0.28 -10.59 52.12
C THR A 200 0.83 -10.26 51.12
N ALA A 201 1.99 -9.86 51.64
CA ALA A 201 3.22 -9.64 50.87
C ALA A 201 4.39 -10.40 51.50
N ARG A 202 5.51 -10.52 50.78
CA ARG A 202 6.78 -11.03 51.33
C ARG A 202 7.88 -10.03 51.03
N LEU A 203 8.58 -9.57 52.08
CA LEU A 203 9.72 -8.68 51.95
C LEU A 203 10.87 -9.39 51.21
N ALA A 204 11.41 -8.74 50.18
CA ALA A 204 12.35 -9.38 49.25
C ALA A 204 13.69 -9.78 49.88
N PHE A 205 14.07 -9.16 51.01
CA PHE A 205 15.34 -9.40 51.70
C PHE A 205 15.22 -10.32 52.93
N SER A 206 14.09 -10.26 53.65
CA SER A 206 13.90 -10.96 54.94
C SER A 206 13.03 -12.22 54.84
N TYR A 207 12.31 -12.43 53.72
CA TYR A 207 11.34 -13.52 53.49
C TYR A 207 10.16 -13.60 54.48
N THR A 208 10.12 -12.72 55.48
CA THR A 208 8.98 -12.50 56.37
C THR A 208 7.74 -12.11 55.56
N ALA A 209 6.59 -12.64 55.99
CA ALA A 209 5.30 -12.27 55.44
C ALA A 209 4.76 -11.06 56.20
N SER A 210 4.60 -9.92 55.51
CA SER A 210 3.80 -8.80 56.01
C SER A 210 2.35 -9.03 55.59
N VAL A 211 1.42 -8.81 56.52
CA VAL A 211 -0.02 -8.94 56.31
C VAL A 211 -0.64 -7.63 56.78
N GLU A 212 -1.20 -6.87 55.85
CA GLU A 212 -1.80 -5.57 56.15
C GLU A 212 -3.16 -5.44 55.46
N ASP A 213 -4.07 -4.74 56.14
CA ASP A 213 -5.40 -4.45 55.64
C ASP A 213 -5.34 -3.29 54.64
N ALA A 214 -5.46 -3.63 53.35
CA ALA A 214 -5.35 -2.69 52.24
C ALA A 214 -6.72 -2.44 51.59
N ASP A 215 -6.96 -1.21 51.13
CA ASP A 215 -8.23 -0.87 50.51
C ASP A 215 -8.37 -1.47 49.11
N VAL A 216 -9.53 -2.06 48.83
CA VAL A 216 -9.90 -2.58 47.50
C VAL A 216 -9.88 -1.48 46.43
N ASP A 217 -10.03 -0.20 46.83
CA ASP A 217 -9.82 0.98 45.98
C ASP A 217 -8.56 0.89 45.11
N ILE A 218 -7.45 0.39 45.68
CA ILE A 218 -6.13 0.33 45.06
C ILE A 218 -6.20 -0.55 43.82
N ILE A 219 -6.77 -1.75 43.96
CA ILE A 219 -6.93 -2.74 42.88
C ILE A 219 -7.92 -2.24 41.82
N LEU A 220 -8.94 -1.45 42.22
CA LEU A 220 -9.92 -0.86 41.32
C LEU A 220 -9.43 0.43 40.63
N SER A 221 -8.40 1.09 41.15
CA SER A 221 -7.77 2.28 40.56
C SER A 221 -6.95 1.93 39.30
N VAL A 222 -6.17 0.85 39.33
CA VAL A 222 -5.26 0.50 38.23
C VAL A 222 -5.99 0.26 36.90
N PRO A 223 -7.13 -0.47 36.84
CA PRO A 223 -7.91 -0.62 35.61
C PRO A 223 -8.51 0.68 35.08
N MET A 224 -8.63 1.77 35.86
CA MET A 224 -9.16 3.03 35.33
C MET A 224 -8.27 3.63 34.23
N PHE A 225 -6.97 3.35 34.21
CA PHE A 225 -6.09 3.76 33.10
C PHE A 225 -6.41 3.05 31.78
N LEU A 226 -7.15 1.93 31.78
CA LEU A 226 -7.62 1.32 30.53
C LEU A 226 -8.50 2.29 29.74
N ARG A 227 -9.25 3.19 30.41
CA ARG A 227 -10.08 4.24 29.80
C ARG A 227 -9.30 5.17 28.87
N LEU A 228 -7.96 5.22 28.94
CA LEU A 228 -7.10 5.95 28.01
C LEU A 228 -7.25 5.48 26.55
N TYR A 229 -7.84 4.30 26.28
CA TYR A 229 -8.21 3.90 24.90
C TYR A 229 -9.11 4.95 24.20
N LEU A 230 -9.88 5.73 24.98
CA LEU A 230 -10.75 6.81 24.48
C LEU A 230 -9.94 7.91 23.76
N ILE A 231 -8.70 8.16 24.16
CA ILE A 231 -7.78 9.09 23.46
C ILE A 231 -7.53 8.57 22.04
N GLY A 232 -7.27 7.26 21.91
CA GLY A 232 -7.13 6.58 20.62
C GLY A 232 -8.39 6.74 19.77
N ARG A 233 -9.58 6.47 20.33
CA ARG A 233 -10.86 6.65 19.63
C ARG A 233 -11.04 8.08 19.09
N VAL A 234 -10.82 9.09 19.93
CA VAL A 234 -10.96 10.50 19.55
C VAL A 234 -9.93 10.88 18.48
N MET A 235 -8.66 10.50 18.63
CA MET A 235 -7.61 10.72 17.64
C MET A 235 -7.99 10.15 16.26
N LEU A 236 -8.49 8.91 16.22
CA LEU A 236 -8.96 8.27 14.99
C LEU A 236 -10.15 8.99 14.36
N LEU A 237 -11.13 9.41 15.17
CA LEU A 237 -12.38 10.03 14.73
C LEU A 237 -12.22 11.53 14.36
N HIS A 238 -11.16 12.19 14.82
CA HIS A 238 -10.79 13.56 14.42
C HIS A 238 -9.82 13.64 13.25
N SER A 239 -9.00 12.61 13.01
CA SER A 239 -7.95 12.66 12.00
C SER A 239 -8.53 12.83 10.59
N LYS A 240 -8.29 14.02 9.99
CA LYS A 240 -8.74 14.35 8.63
C LYS A 240 -8.24 13.34 7.59
N LEU A 241 -7.03 12.80 7.78
CA LEU A 241 -6.38 11.83 6.89
C LEU A 241 -7.24 10.58 6.62
N PHE A 242 -8.01 10.12 7.62
CA PHE A 242 -8.83 8.90 7.53
C PHE A 242 -10.34 9.17 7.53
N THR A 243 -10.75 10.44 7.67
CA THR A 243 -12.16 10.84 7.71
C THR A 243 -12.62 11.65 6.51
N ASP A 244 -11.70 12.12 5.66
CA ASP A 244 -12.00 12.84 4.43
C ASP A 244 -12.68 11.96 3.36
N ALA A 245 -13.42 12.60 2.45
CA ALA A 245 -14.10 11.95 1.34
C ALA A 245 -13.13 11.38 0.29
N SER A 246 -12.01 12.07 0.01
CA SER A 246 -11.03 11.62 -0.99
C SER A 246 -10.35 10.31 -0.58
N SER A 247 -9.84 10.24 0.65
CA SER A 247 -9.19 9.02 1.15
C SER A 247 -10.18 7.87 1.27
N ARG A 248 -11.41 8.11 1.73
CA ARG A 248 -12.48 7.09 1.75
C ARG A 248 -12.81 6.54 0.36
N SER A 249 -12.88 7.39 -0.65
CA SER A 249 -13.11 6.96 -2.05
C SER A 249 -11.96 6.09 -2.56
N ILE A 250 -10.71 6.53 -2.36
CA ILE A 250 -9.51 5.77 -2.73
C ILE A 250 -9.44 4.43 -1.99
N GLY A 251 -9.79 4.39 -0.71
CA GLY A 251 -9.85 3.15 0.07
C GLY A 251 -10.91 2.18 -0.46
N ALA A 252 -12.12 2.66 -0.78
CA ALA A 252 -13.18 1.84 -1.37
C ALA A 252 -12.76 1.25 -2.73
N LEU A 253 -12.13 2.03 -3.61
CA LEU A 253 -11.59 1.56 -4.90
C LEU A 253 -10.53 0.45 -4.72
N ASN A 254 -9.72 0.53 -3.66
CA ASN A 254 -8.70 -0.48 -3.33
C ASN A 254 -9.22 -1.59 -2.39
N LYS A 255 -10.52 -1.60 -2.05
CA LYS A 255 -11.13 -2.51 -1.05
C LYS A 255 -10.46 -2.48 0.34
N ILE A 256 -9.89 -1.34 0.72
CA ILE A 256 -9.23 -1.11 2.02
C ILE A 256 -10.22 -0.50 3.01
N ASN A 257 -10.44 -1.20 4.13
CA ASN A 257 -11.18 -0.68 5.27
C ASN A 257 -10.30 0.22 6.16
N PHE A 258 -10.86 1.31 6.67
CA PHE A 258 -10.16 2.27 7.53
C PHE A 258 -10.10 1.81 9.00
N ASP A 259 -9.49 0.64 9.21
CA ASP A 259 -9.38 0.01 10.52
C ASP A 259 -8.40 0.75 11.45
N THR A 260 -8.60 0.61 12.75
CA THR A 260 -7.67 1.09 13.79
C THR A 260 -6.24 0.57 13.57
N ARG A 261 -6.12 -0.67 13.08
CA ARG A 261 -4.87 -1.35 12.71
C ARG A 261 -4.20 -0.70 11.49
N PHE A 262 -4.95 -0.24 10.51
CA PHE A 262 -4.42 0.49 9.35
C PHE A 262 -3.84 1.84 9.81
N VAL A 263 -4.62 2.61 10.58
CA VAL A 263 -4.17 3.91 11.07
C VAL A 263 -2.92 3.83 11.95
N MET A 264 -2.84 2.85 12.85
CA MET A 264 -1.64 2.65 13.67
C MET A 264 -0.40 2.35 12.81
N LYS A 265 -0.52 1.53 11.74
CA LYS A 265 0.56 1.30 10.76
C LYS A 265 0.95 2.59 10.03
N THR A 266 -0.01 3.41 9.62
CA THR A 266 0.24 4.70 8.96
C THR A 266 1.01 5.66 9.88
N LEU A 267 0.58 5.82 11.14
CA LEU A 267 1.26 6.67 12.13
C LEU A 267 2.71 6.21 12.39
N MET A 268 2.92 4.90 12.55
CA MET A 268 4.25 4.27 12.70
C MET A 268 5.11 4.31 11.42
N THR A 269 4.56 4.76 10.29
CA THR A 269 5.31 4.97 9.03
C THR A 269 5.67 6.44 8.84
N ILE A 270 4.75 7.36 9.15
CA ILE A 270 4.95 8.81 9.00
C ILE A 270 5.94 9.35 10.04
N CYS A 271 5.64 9.18 11.33
CA CYS A 271 6.39 9.81 12.44
C CYS A 271 6.70 8.83 13.59
N PRO A 272 7.28 7.64 13.30
CA PRO A 272 7.48 6.58 14.30
C PRO A 272 8.21 7.03 15.57
N GLY A 273 9.26 7.85 15.45
CA GLY A 273 10.02 8.34 16.61
C GLY A 273 9.17 9.16 17.57
N THR A 274 8.32 10.06 17.04
CA THR A 274 7.40 10.88 17.86
C THR A 274 6.34 10.01 18.55
N VAL A 275 5.76 9.06 17.81
CA VAL A 275 4.73 8.15 18.35
C VAL A 275 5.32 7.25 19.44
N LEU A 276 6.51 6.67 19.22
CA LEU A 276 7.22 5.84 20.19
C LEU A 276 7.64 6.62 21.44
N LEU A 277 8.10 7.87 21.29
CA LEU A 277 8.50 8.72 22.42
C LEU A 277 7.28 9.05 23.29
N VAL A 278 6.19 9.55 22.69
CA VAL A 278 4.96 9.89 23.43
C VAL A 278 4.37 8.65 24.11
N PHE A 279 4.35 7.51 23.44
CA PHE A 279 3.91 6.24 24.02
C PHE A 279 4.80 5.81 25.20
N SER A 280 6.12 5.81 25.04
CA SER A 280 7.05 5.36 26.09
C SER A 280 6.98 6.26 27.34
N VAL A 281 7.02 7.59 27.16
CA VAL A 281 6.96 8.55 28.27
C VAL A 281 5.64 8.48 29.02
N SER A 282 4.50 8.35 28.31
CA SER A 282 3.20 8.18 28.97
C SER A 282 3.10 6.86 29.73
N CYS A 283 3.61 5.75 29.16
CA CYS A 283 3.68 4.46 29.85
C CYS A 283 4.58 4.51 31.09
N TRP A 284 5.71 5.22 31.06
CA TRP A 284 6.58 5.39 32.23
C TRP A 284 5.86 6.09 33.38
N ILE A 285 5.17 7.20 33.11
CA ILE A 285 4.45 7.98 34.13
C ILE A 285 3.32 7.14 34.74
N ILE A 286 2.54 6.43 33.91
CA ILE A 286 1.44 5.58 34.38
C ILE A 286 1.98 4.41 35.21
N ALA A 287 3.00 3.71 34.73
CA ALA A 287 3.57 2.56 35.44
C ALA A 287 4.25 2.97 36.75
N ALA A 288 4.95 4.11 36.80
CA ALA A 288 5.57 4.64 38.02
C ALA A 288 4.53 5.02 39.08
N TRP A 289 3.45 5.70 38.68
CA TRP A 289 2.31 5.96 39.57
C TRP A 289 1.69 4.65 40.06
N THR A 290 1.48 3.68 39.16
CA THR A 290 0.89 2.38 39.50
C THR A 290 1.73 1.59 40.51
N VAL A 291 3.06 1.54 40.36
CA VAL A 291 3.95 0.88 41.34
C VAL A 291 3.93 1.63 42.67
N ARG A 292 4.04 2.97 42.67
CA ARG A 292 3.94 3.83 43.88
C ARG A 292 2.65 3.57 44.68
N VAL A 293 1.55 3.28 43.99
CA VAL A 293 0.23 3.03 44.60
C VAL A 293 0.08 1.58 45.08
N CYS A 294 0.65 0.60 44.38
CA CYS A 294 0.61 -0.79 44.81
C CYS A 294 1.63 -1.14 45.92
N GLU A 295 2.78 -0.48 45.99
CA GLU A 295 3.74 -0.65 47.10
C GLU A 295 3.43 0.27 48.31
N ARG A 296 2.32 1.04 48.28
CA ARG A 296 1.98 2.09 49.27
C ARG A 296 1.94 1.64 50.73
N TYR A 297 1.66 0.36 51.00
CA TYR A 297 1.46 -0.19 52.34
C TYR A 297 2.70 -0.97 52.80
N HIS A 298 3.33 -1.76 51.92
CA HIS A 298 4.42 -2.67 52.28
C HIS A 298 5.86 -2.09 52.19
N ASP A 299 6.02 -0.80 51.85
CA ASP A 299 7.33 -0.10 51.87
C ASP A 299 7.58 0.63 53.19
N ALA A 300 8.08 -0.10 54.19
CA ALA A 300 8.43 0.41 55.51
C ALA A 300 9.66 1.34 55.54
N GLN A 301 10.28 1.67 54.39
CA GLN A 301 11.49 2.50 54.30
C GLN A 301 11.30 3.72 53.38
N GLU A 302 10.09 3.95 52.87
CA GLU A 302 9.65 5.06 52.00
C GLU A 302 10.39 5.26 50.65
N VAL A 303 11.45 4.51 50.35
CA VAL A 303 12.31 4.73 49.18
C VAL A 303 11.59 4.46 47.86
N THR A 304 10.86 3.34 47.75
CA THR A 304 10.04 3.04 46.56
C THR A 304 8.77 3.88 46.52
N SER A 305 8.29 4.29 47.70
CA SER A 305 7.09 5.10 47.86
C SER A 305 7.21 6.49 47.21
N THR A 306 8.43 7.01 47.00
CA THR A 306 8.70 8.33 46.41
C THR A 306 8.56 8.29 44.87
N PHE A 307 7.87 9.27 44.28
CA PHE A 307 7.59 9.28 42.84
C PHE A 307 8.86 9.20 41.96
N LEU A 308 9.96 9.86 42.36
CA LEU A 308 11.24 9.78 41.65
C LEU A 308 11.85 8.36 41.73
N GLY A 309 11.71 7.67 42.87
CA GLY A 309 12.17 6.28 43.05
C GLY A 309 11.35 5.30 42.19
N ALA A 310 10.04 5.47 42.13
CA ALA A 310 9.18 4.69 41.24
C ALA A 310 9.47 4.96 39.74
N MET A 311 9.74 6.21 39.36
CA MET A 311 10.17 6.58 38.00
C MET A 311 11.54 5.97 37.63
N TRP A 312 12.50 5.98 38.57
CA TRP A 312 13.81 5.33 38.41
C TRP A 312 13.65 3.83 38.15
N LEU A 313 12.97 3.11 39.06
CA LEU A 313 12.67 1.68 38.95
C LEU A 313 12.00 1.31 37.62
N ILE A 314 10.99 2.08 37.20
CA ILE A 314 10.28 1.85 35.94
C ILE A 314 11.15 2.12 34.71
N SER A 315 11.94 3.20 34.71
CA SER A 315 12.84 3.50 33.58
C SER A 315 13.90 2.39 33.38
N ILE A 316 14.47 1.88 34.48
CA ILE A 316 15.46 0.79 34.48
C ILE A 316 14.83 -0.55 34.09
N THR A 317 13.60 -0.81 34.52
CA THR A 317 12.84 -2.02 34.14
C THR A 317 12.46 -2.00 32.67
N PHE A 318 12.00 -0.86 32.15
CA PHE A 318 11.65 -0.66 30.74
C PHE A 318 12.86 -0.77 29.81
N LEU A 319 14.02 -0.27 30.24
CA LEU A 319 15.29 -0.42 29.52
C LEU A 319 15.94 -1.81 29.73
N SER A 320 15.31 -2.71 30.49
CA SER A 320 15.81 -4.06 30.81
C SER A 320 17.20 -4.10 31.45
N ILE A 321 17.55 -3.07 32.24
CA ILE A 321 18.86 -2.93 32.91
C ILE A 321 18.86 -3.69 34.25
N GLY A 322 17.86 -3.44 35.10
CA GLY A 322 17.62 -4.17 36.35
C GLY A 322 18.78 -4.24 37.35
N TYR A 323 19.30 -3.10 37.86
CA TYR A 323 20.40 -3.10 38.83
C TYR A 323 20.10 -3.84 40.15
N GLY A 324 18.84 -3.96 40.56
CA GLY A 324 18.44 -4.66 41.79
C GLY A 324 18.59 -3.83 43.08
N ASP A 325 18.90 -2.55 42.95
CA ASP A 325 18.92 -1.52 44.00
C ASP A 325 17.52 -1.22 44.56
N MET A 326 16.49 -1.29 43.71
CA MET A 326 15.08 -1.18 44.08
C MET A 326 14.29 -2.32 43.43
N VAL A 327 13.41 -2.98 44.20
CA VAL A 327 12.63 -4.15 43.74
C VAL A 327 11.23 -4.12 44.37
N PRO A 328 10.13 -4.22 43.60
CA PRO A 328 8.78 -4.26 44.17
C PRO A 328 8.59 -5.50 45.05
N HIS A 329 7.88 -5.35 46.16
CA HIS A 329 7.60 -6.41 47.13
C HIS A 329 6.19 -7.00 46.92
N THR A 330 5.20 -6.22 46.52
CA THR A 330 3.84 -6.71 46.29
C THR A 330 3.70 -7.49 44.97
N TYR A 331 2.69 -8.35 44.89
CA TYR A 331 2.33 -9.05 43.66
C TYR A 331 1.85 -8.09 42.55
N CYS A 332 1.20 -6.98 42.90
CA CYS A 332 0.82 -5.95 41.93
C CYS A 332 2.06 -5.26 41.34
N GLY A 333 2.96 -4.72 42.16
CA GLY A 333 4.16 -4.04 41.68
C GLY A 333 5.06 -4.96 40.84
N LYS A 334 5.20 -6.22 41.24
CA LYS A 334 5.87 -7.26 40.43
C LYS A 334 5.18 -7.46 39.07
N GLY A 335 3.85 -7.50 39.02
CA GLY A 335 3.08 -7.58 37.77
C GLY A 335 3.26 -6.35 36.87
N VAL A 336 3.26 -5.14 37.44
CA VAL A 336 3.47 -3.90 36.70
C VAL A 336 4.89 -3.82 36.14
N CYS A 337 5.91 -4.21 36.91
CA CYS A 337 7.28 -4.29 36.42
C CYS A 337 7.44 -5.35 35.31
N LEU A 338 6.79 -6.52 35.42
CA LEU A 338 6.79 -7.54 34.36
C LEU A 338 6.17 -7.00 33.06
N LEU A 339 4.99 -6.36 33.14
CA LEU A 339 4.34 -5.72 31.99
C LEU A 339 5.21 -4.60 31.40
N THR A 340 5.85 -3.79 32.26
CA THR A 340 6.78 -2.73 31.85
C THR A 340 7.98 -3.28 31.08
N GLY A 341 8.57 -4.39 31.52
CA GLY A 341 9.66 -5.06 30.81
C GLY A 341 9.25 -5.62 29.46
N ILE A 342 8.07 -6.25 29.37
CA ILE A 342 7.50 -6.76 28.10
C ILE A 342 7.24 -5.59 27.12
N MET A 343 6.67 -4.49 27.60
CA MET A 343 6.43 -3.28 26.79
C MET A 343 7.75 -2.61 26.36
N GLY A 344 8.73 -2.53 27.26
CA GLY A 344 10.07 -1.99 26.98
C GLY A 344 10.83 -2.77 25.92
N ALA A 345 10.81 -4.11 25.98
CA ALA A 345 11.36 -4.97 24.96
C ALA A 345 10.66 -4.78 23.60
N GLY A 346 9.32 -4.69 23.59
CA GLY A 346 8.53 -4.41 22.39
C GLY A 346 8.83 -3.05 21.75
N CYS A 347 8.92 -1.99 22.57
CA CYS A 347 9.35 -0.67 22.13
C CYS A 347 10.77 -0.68 21.58
N THR A 348 11.71 -1.35 22.24
CA THR A 348 13.11 -1.45 21.81
C THR A 348 13.23 -2.16 20.45
N ALA A 349 12.50 -3.27 20.25
CA ALA A 349 12.45 -3.96 18.96
C ALA A 349 11.87 -3.07 17.85
N LEU A 350 10.83 -2.28 18.15
CA LEU A 350 10.24 -1.36 17.17
C LEU A 350 11.16 -0.16 16.88
N VAL A 351 11.91 0.35 17.87
CA VAL A 351 12.95 1.36 17.67
C VAL A 351 14.04 0.83 16.74
N VAL A 352 14.56 -0.38 16.96
CA VAL A 352 15.58 -0.99 16.07
C VAL A 352 15.06 -1.12 14.64
N ALA A 353 13.82 -1.59 14.45
CA ALA A 353 13.19 -1.70 13.14
C ALA A 353 12.93 -0.33 12.46
N VAL A 354 12.71 0.73 13.23
CA VAL A 354 12.56 2.11 12.73
C VAL A 354 13.92 2.71 12.36
N VAL A 355 14.95 2.51 13.17
CA VAL A 355 16.33 2.96 12.90
C VAL A 355 16.84 2.31 11.63
N ALA A 356 16.71 0.99 11.46
CA ALA A 356 17.10 0.29 10.25
C ALA A 356 16.51 0.93 8.97
N ARG A 357 15.18 1.11 8.93
CA ARG A 357 14.47 1.75 7.80
C ARG A 357 14.79 3.25 7.60
N LYS A 358 15.39 3.92 8.59
CA LYS A 358 15.82 5.33 8.50
C LYS A 358 17.32 5.49 8.25
N SER A 359 18.10 4.42 8.41
CA SER A 359 19.51 4.33 8.00
C SER A 359 19.68 3.80 6.56
N GLU A 360 18.63 3.24 5.96
CA GLU A 360 18.59 2.93 4.52
C GLU A 360 18.63 4.21 3.68
N LEU A 361 19.69 4.36 2.86
CA LEU A 361 19.83 5.47 1.90
C LEU A 361 18.67 5.46 0.89
N THR A 362 18.06 6.63 0.65
CA THR A 362 17.03 6.79 -0.39
C THR A 362 17.60 6.50 -1.79
N ARG A 363 16.72 6.25 -2.77
CA ARG A 363 17.12 6.02 -4.17
C ARG A 363 18.00 7.14 -4.73
N ALA A 364 17.75 8.39 -4.33
CA ALA A 364 18.54 9.55 -4.75
C ALA A 364 19.93 9.58 -4.07
N GLU A 365 20.00 9.43 -2.75
CA GLU A 365 21.26 9.39 -2.02
C GLU A 365 22.13 8.20 -2.44
N LYS A 366 21.53 7.04 -2.69
CA LYS A 366 22.20 5.84 -3.22
C LYS A 366 22.77 6.08 -4.62
N HIS A 367 22.09 6.86 -5.47
CA HIS A 367 22.63 7.26 -6.78
C HIS A 367 23.84 8.20 -6.63
N VAL A 368 23.74 9.22 -5.78
CA VAL A 368 24.85 10.15 -5.48
C VAL A 368 26.05 9.41 -4.86
N HIS A 369 25.80 8.49 -3.94
CA HIS A 369 26.82 7.63 -3.33
C HIS A 369 27.54 6.76 -4.37
N ASN A 370 26.80 6.11 -5.27
CA ASN A 370 27.39 5.28 -6.31
C ASN A 370 28.25 6.11 -7.29
N PHE A 371 27.78 7.30 -7.70
CA PHE A 371 28.55 8.23 -8.53
C PHE A 371 29.83 8.72 -7.83
N MET A 372 29.74 9.03 -6.54
CA MET A 372 30.91 9.40 -5.72
C MET A 372 31.92 8.24 -5.63
N MET A 373 31.44 7.00 -5.46
CA MET A 373 32.31 5.82 -5.38
C MET A 373 33.00 5.51 -6.70
N ASP A 374 32.31 5.52 -7.86
CA ASP A 374 32.97 5.33 -9.15
C ASP A 374 33.98 6.46 -9.44
N THR A 375 33.64 7.71 -9.13
CA THR A 375 34.57 8.85 -9.22
C THR A 375 35.84 8.62 -8.38
N GLN A 376 35.73 8.04 -7.18
CA GLN A 376 36.89 7.68 -6.36
C GLN A 376 37.66 6.49 -6.92
N LEU A 377 37.01 5.44 -7.41
CA LEU A 377 37.66 4.28 -8.03
C LEU A 377 38.41 4.68 -9.30
N TYR A 378 37.81 5.50 -10.16
CA TYR A 378 38.44 6.03 -11.38
C TYR A 378 39.73 6.81 -11.07
N LYS A 379 39.73 7.64 -10.01
CA LYS A 379 40.95 8.31 -9.49
C LYS A 379 41.98 7.29 -8.98
N LYS A 380 41.58 6.27 -8.22
CA LYS A 380 42.46 5.18 -7.75
C LYS A 380 43.07 4.38 -8.92
N ILE A 381 42.29 4.11 -9.97
CA ILE A 381 42.74 3.41 -11.19
C ILE A 381 43.83 4.24 -11.89
N LYS A 382 43.60 5.53 -12.14
CA LYS A 382 44.61 6.42 -12.74
C LYS A 382 45.91 6.44 -11.94
N ASN A 383 45.83 6.65 -10.63
CA ASN A 383 47.02 6.68 -9.75
C ASN A 383 47.76 5.33 -9.72
N THR A 384 47.04 4.21 -9.74
CA THR A 384 47.67 2.88 -9.72
C THR A 384 48.27 2.51 -11.07
N ALA A 385 47.62 2.86 -12.18
CA ALA A 385 48.17 2.71 -13.53
C ALA A 385 49.43 3.57 -13.74
N ALA A 386 49.46 4.80 -13.22
CA ALA A 386 50.67 5.64 -13.21
C ALA A 386 51.82 5.00 -12.42
N ASN A 387 51.54 4.36 -11.28
CA ASN A 387 52.55 3.58 -10.55
C ASN A 387 53.04 2.35 -11.32
N VAL A 388 52.15 1.61 -12.01
CA VAL A 388 52.55 0.50 -12.90
C VAL A 388 53.51 0.98 -13.98
N LEU A 389 53.17 2.07 -14.69
CA LEU A 389 54.02 2.69 -15.70
C LEU A 389 55.37 3.14 -15.11
N ARG A 390 55.36 3.80 -13.94
CA ARG A 390 56.57 4.28 -13.25
C ARG A 390 57.53 3.13 -12.92
N GLU A 391 57.05 2.07 -12.27
CA GLU A 391 57.91 0.95 -11.91
C GLU A 391 58.35 0.15 -13.14
N THR A 392 57.52 0.05 -14.19
CA THR A 392 57.93 -0.54 -15.49
C THR A 392 59.11 0.20 -16.10
N TRP A 393 59.03 1.54 -16.17
CA TRP A 393 60.12 2.39 -16.65
C TRP A 393 61.38 2.27 -15.78
N LEU A 394 61.23 2.23 -14.45
CA LEU A 394 62.37 2.08 -13.53
C LEU A 394 63.03 0.69 -13.63
N ILE A 395 62.27 -0.38 -13.89
CA ILE A 395 62.83 -1.70 -14.22
C ILE A 395 63.60 -1.63 -15.55
N TYR A 396 63.00 -1.08 -16.61
CA TYR A 396 63.66 -0.95 -17.92
C TYR A 396 64.96 -0.14 -17.82
N LYS A 397 64.92 1.03 -17.18
CA LYS A 397 66.08 1.89 -16.95
C LYS A 397 67.22 1.12 -16.27
N ASN A 398 66.96 0.50 -15.12
CA ASN A 398 67.99 -0.20 -14.34
C ASN A 398 68.43 -1.55 -14.94
N THR A 399 67.82 -2.03 -16.03
CA THR A 399 68.20 -3.30 -16.71
C THR A 399 68.73 -3.12 -18.14
N LYS A 400 68.44 -2.00 -18.82
CA LYS A 400 68.80 -1.75 -20.22
C LYS A 400 69.52 -0.42 -20.48
N LEU A 401 69.40 0.58 -19.61
CA LEU A 401 69.95 1.93 -19.80
C LEU A 401 71.11 2.29 -18.84
N VAL A 402 71.67 1.32 -18.11
CA VAL A 402 72.77 1.54 -17.16
C VAL A 402 73.92 0.57 -17.42
N LYS A 403 75.15 1.09 -17.45
CA LYS A 403 76.38 0.37 -17.86
C LYS A 403 76.83 -0.76 -16.90
N LYS A 404 76.27 -0.82 -15.69
CA LYS A 404 76.38 -1.92 -14.71
C LYS A 404 75.02 -2.11 -14.03
N ILE A 405 74.54 -3.35 -13.89
CA ILE A 405 73.20 -3.65 -13.37
C ILE A 405 73.22 -3.85 -11.85
N ASP A 406 72.35 -3.15 -11.13
CA ASP A 406 72.14 -3.32 -9.69
C ASP A 406 70.96 -4.28 -9.42
N HIS A 407 71.29 -5.54 -9.12
CA HIS A 407 70.30 -6.59 -8.83
C HIS A 407 69.50 -6.36 -7.53
N ALA A 408 69.92 -5.46 -6.62
CA ALA A 408 69.12 -5.09 -5.45
C ALA A 408 68.04 -4.07 -5.84
N ARG A 409 68.41 -3.01 -6.58
CA ARG A 409 67.45 -2.01 -7.11
C ARG A 409 66.44 -2.63 -8.06
N VAL A 410 66.87 -3.51 -8.98
CA VAL A 410 65.96 -4.18 -9.91
C VAL A 410 64.93 -5.03 -9.16
N ARG A 411 65.34 -5.83 -8.16
CA ARG A 411 64.40 -6.60 -7.32
C ARG A 411 63.46 -5.71 -6.50
N HIS A 412 63.91 -4.53 -6.06
CA HIS A 412 63.06 -3.56 -5.35
C HIS A 412 61.95 -3.00 -6.26
N HIS A 413 62.29 -2.58 -7.49
CA HIS A 413 61.30 -2.11 -8.45
C HIS A 413 60.39 -3.24 -8.98
N GLN A 414 60.90 -4.46 -9.17
CA GLN A 414 60.08 -5.62 -9.51
C GLN A 414 59.02 -5.93 -8.46
N ARG A 415 59.36 -5.86 -7.15
CA ARG A 415 58.38 -6.00 -6.06
C ARG A 415 57.31 -4.91 -6.10
N LYS A 416 57.71 -3.64 -6.29
CA LYS A 416 56.78 -2.50 -6.39
C LYS A 416 55.88 -2.57 -7.62
N PHE A 417 56.41 -2.97 -8.77
CA PHE A 417 55.64 -3.24 -9.99
C PHE A 417 54.61 -4.35 -9.75
N LEU A 418 55.02 -5.48 -9.17
CA LEU A 418 54.11 -6.59 -8.89
C LEU A 418 53.01 -6.19 -7.90
N GLN A 419 53.34 -5.39 -6.88
CA GLN A 419 52.36 -4.80 -5.96
C GLN A 419 51.38 -3.86 -6.70
N ALA A 420 51.87 -2.97 -7.56
CA ALA A 420 51.03 -2.05 -8.34
C ALA A 420 50.10 -2.79 -9.31
N ILE A 421 50.56 -3.88 -9.95
CA ILE A 421 49.72 -4.75 -10.78
C ILE A 421 48.62 -5.43 -9.96
N HIS A 422 48.92 -5.93 -8.76
CA HIS A 422 47.91 -6.54 -7.89
C HIS A 422 46.88 -5.52 -7.37
N GLN A 423 47.31 -4.31 -7.00
CA GLN A 423 46.40 -3.23 -6.62
C GLN A 423 45.51 -2.82 -7.81
N LEU A 424 46.07 -2.68 -9.02
CA LEU A 424 45.30 -2.32 -10.21
C LEU A 424 44.24 -3.40 -10.55
N ARG A 425 44.60 -4.68 -10.42
CA ARG A 425 43.63 -5.79 -10.54
C ARG A 425 42.54 -5.72 -9.48
N ARG A 426 42.87 -5.43 -8.22
CA ARG A 426 41.90 -5.33 -7.11
C ARG A 426 40.92 -4.18 -7.34
N VAL A 427 41.42 -2.97 -7.61
CA VAL A 427 40.57 -1.78 -7.86
C VAL A 427 39.72 -1.96 -9.13
N LYS A 428 40.21 -2.64 -10.17
CA LYS A 428 39.40 -2.98 -11.36
C LYS A 428 38.29 -4.01 -11.08
N MET A 429 38.48 -4.92 -10.11
CA MET A 429 37.40 -5.80 -9.63
C MET A 429 36.41 -5.06 -8.71
N GLU A 430 36.90 -4.14 -7.87
CA GLU A 430 36.04 -3.25 -7.08
C GLU A 430 35.13 -2.40 -7.99
N GLN A 431 35.66 -1.87 -9.11
CA GLN A 431 34.87 -1.09 -10.07
C GLN A 431 33.79 -1.93 -10.74
N ARG A 432 34.12 -3.12 -11.25
CA ARG A 432 33.14 -4.04 -11.86
C ARG A 432 31.94 -4.29 -10.94
N LYS A 433 32.19 -4.58 -9.66
CA LYS A 433 31.11 -4.80 -8.69
C LYS A 433 30.14 -3.62 -8.55
N LEU A 434 30.63 -2.38 -8.65
CA LEU A 434 29.75 -1.19 -8.66
C LEU A 434 29.01 -1.04 -10.00
N THR A 435 29.67 -1.31 -11.13
CA THR A 435 29.04 -1.31 -12.46
C THR A 435 27.92 -2.34 -12.55
N ASP A 436 28.16 -3.57 -12.07
CA ASP A 436 27.18 -4.66 -12.06
C ASP A 436 25.97 -4.29 -11.18
N GLN A 437 26.20 -3.67 -10.01
CA GLN A 437 25.14 -3.16 -9.14
C GLN A 437 24.34 -2.00 -9.75
N ALA A 438 24.98 -1.12 -10.55
CA ALA A 438 24.29 -0.06 -11.27
C ALA A 438 23.46 -0.61 -12.45
N ASN A 439 24.01 -1.59 -13.17
CA ASN A 439 23.36 -2.22 -14.32
C ASN A 439 22.03 -2.88 -13.93
N THR A 440 21.96 -3.65 -12.84
CA THR A 440 20.70 -4.32 -12.44
C THR A 440 19.49 -3.37 -12.28
N VAL A 441 19.71 -2.10 -11.89
CA VAL A 441 18.64 -1.08 -11.80
C VAL A 441 18.35 -0.43 -13.16
N ALA A 442 19.38 -0.24 -13.99
CA ALA A 442 19.23 0.31 -15.34
C ALA A 442 18.57 -0.71 -16.30
N ASP A 443 18.87 -1.99 -16.15
CA ASP A 443 18.40 -3.06 -17.03
C ASP A 443 16.89 -3.30 -16.85
N LEU A 444 16.35 -3.15 -15.64
CA LEU A 444 14.89 -3.14 -15.41
C LEU A 444 14.18 -2.01 -16.18
N ALA A 445 14.78 -0.82 -16.23
CA ALA A 445 14.24 0.31 -16.99
C ALA A 445 14.38 0.08 -18.51
N LYS A 446 15.51 -0.50 -18.98
CA LYS A 446 15.68 -0.89 -20.38
C LYS A 446 14.66 -1.94 -20.80
N THR A 447 14.40 -2.96 -19.99
CA THR A 447 13.38 -3.98 -20.30
C THR A 447 11.98 -3.39 -20.35
N GLN A 448 11.65 -2.39 -19.52
CA GLN A 448 10.37 -1.67 -19.62
C GLN A 448 10.27 -0.89 -20.94
N ASN A 449 11.33 -0.18 -21.34
CA ASN A 449 11.34 0.53 -22.63
C ASN A 449 11.25 -0.42 -23.82
N MET A 450 12.09 -1.47 -23.86
CA MET A 450 12.04 -2.51 -24.91
C MET A 450 10.68 -3.20 -25.00
N MET A 451 9.97 -3.36 -23.87
CA MET A 451 8.61 -3.89 -23.86
C MET A 451 7.60 -2.91 -24.47
N TYR A 452 7.72 -1.59 -24.20
CA TYR A 452 6.90 -0.58 -24.88
C TYR A 452 7.20 -0.53 -26.38
N ASP A 453 8.46 -0.57 -26.79
CA ASP A 453 8.87 -0.58 -28.20
C ASP A 453 8.31 -1.83 -28.93
N LEU A 454 8.40 -3.00 -28.29
CA LEU A 454 7.87 -4.26 -28.83
C LEU A 454 6.33 -4.28 -28.91
N VAL A 455 5.63 -3.70 -27.92
CA VAL A 455 4.17 -3.57 -27.95
C VAL A 455 3.74 -2.58 -29.05
N SER A 456 4.46 -1.47 -29.24
CA SER A 456 4.22 -0.52 -30.33
C SER A 456 4.38 -1.18 -31.71
N GLU A 457 5.46 -1.93 -31.92
CA GLU A 457 5.69 -2.71 -33.14
C GLU A 457 4.60 -3.77 -33.37
N LEU A 458 4.13 -4.44 -32.30
CA LEU A 458 3.02 -5.39 -32.38
C LEU A 458 1.69 -4.72 -32.73
N GLN A 459 1.40 -3.54 -32.19
CA GLN A 459 0.21 -2.76 -32.54
C GLN A 459 0.26 -2.30 -34.01
N HIS A 460 1.39 -1.77 -34.48
CA HIS A 460 1.56 -1.38 -35.88
C HIS A 460 1.38 -2.57 -36.84
N ARG A 461 1.87 -3.76 -36.46
CA ARG A 461 1.63 -5.00 -37.22
C ARG A 461 0.19 -5.49 -37.15
N SER A 462 -0.52 -5.27 -36.04
CA SER A 462 -1.96 -5.56 -35.95
C SER A 462 -2.74 -4.71 -36.94
N GLU A 463 -2.55 -3.38 -36.91
CA GLU A 463 -3.22 -2.47 -37.85
C GLU A 463 -2.94 -2.83 -39.33
N GLU A 464 -1.71 -3.26 -39.63
CA GLU A 464 -1.32 -3.68 -40.98
C GLU A 464 -1.96 -5.02 -41.39
N LEU A 465 -2.21 -5.92 -40.44
CA LEU A 465 -3.00 -7.13 -40.68
C LEU A 465 -4.49 -6.79 -40.83
N ASP A 466 -5.03 -5.89 -40.01
CA ASP A 466 -6.43 -5.44 -40.09
C ASP A 466 -6.72 -4.76 -41.44
N ARG A 467 -5.83 -3.88 -41.93
CA ARG A 467 -5.89 -3.31 -43.30
C ARG A 467 -5.92 -4.39 -44.39
N ARG A 468 -5.14 -5.47 -44.23
CA ARG A 468 -5.10 -6.59 -45.18
C ARG A 468 -6.34 -7.47 -45.10
N ILE A 469 -6.96 -7.61 -43.93
CA ILE A 469 -8.24 -8.30 -43.75
C ILE A 469 -9.34 -7.53 -44.46
N VAL A 470 -9.46 -6.20 -44.22
CA VAL A 470 -10.45 -5.36 -44.93
C VAL A 470 -10.24 -5.41 -46.46
N ALA A 471 -8.99 -5.32 -46.94
CA ALA A 471 -8.68 -5.44 -48.37
C ALA A 471 -8.87 -6.86 -48.96
N LEU A 472 -9.10 -7.88 -48.12
CA LEU A 472 -9.55 -9.22 -48.52
C LEU A 472 -11.07 -9.34 -48.47
N GLU A 473 -11.74 -8.71 -47.48
CA GLU A 473 -13.20 -8.63 -47.38
C GLU A 473 -13.80 -7.87 -48.56
N GLU A 474 -13.27 -6.69 -48.90
CA GLU A 474 -13.68 -5.93 -50.11
C GLU A 474 -13.57 -6.77 -51.40
N LYS A 475 -12.52 -7.61 -51.50
CA LYS A 475 -12.34 -8.51 -52.64
C LYS A 475 -13.32 -9.68 -52.60
N LEU A 476 -13.62 -10.23 -51.42
CA LEU A 476 -14.59 -11.28 -51.24
C LEU A 476 -16.01 -10.80 -51.60
N ASP A 477 -16.38 -9.58 -51.20
CA ASP A 477 -17.64 -8.93 -51.58
C ASP A 477 -17.69 -8.64 -53.09
N SER A 478 -16.59 -8.18 -53.70
CA SER A 478 -16.54 -8.00 -55.15
C SER A 478 -16.75 -9.32 -55.92
N LEU A 479 -16.22 -10.43 -55.39
CA LEU A 479 -16.44 -11.78 -55.93
C LEU A 479 -17.89 -12.23 -55.70
N LEU A 480 -18.45 -12.01 -54.50
CA LEU A 480 -19.84 -12.33 -54.19
C LEU A 480 -20.83 -11.60 -55.11
N LEU A 481 -20.61 -10.30 -55.37
CA LEU A 481 -21.39 -9.52 -56.34
C LEU A 481 -21.23 -10.04 -57.78
N SER A 482 -20.03 -10.48 -58.17
CA SER A 482 -19.81 -11.10 -59.49
C SER A 482 -20.55 -12.43 -59.63
N VAL A 483 -20.64 -13.23 -58.56
CA VAL A 483 -21.36 -14.50 -58.51
C VAL A 483 -22.88 -14.28 -58.45
N GLN A 484 -23.36 -13.25 -57.75
CA GLN A 484 -24.78 -12.90 -57.69
C GLN A 484 -25.32 -12.28 -58.99
N SER A 485 -24.48 -11.59 -59.75
CA SER A 485 -24.86 -11.05 -61.07
C SER A 485 -24.75 -12.08 -62.20
N LEU A 486 -23.95 -13.14 -62.03
CA LEU A 486 -23.76 -14.21 -63.02
C LEU A 486 -25.08 -14.82 -63.56
N PRO A 487 -26.11 -15.15 -62.73
CA PRO A 487 -27.38 -15.69 -63.22
C PRO A 487 -28.19 -14.70 -64.07
N VAL A 488 -28.04 -13.39 -63.83
CA VAL A 488 -28.72 -12.34 -64.60
C VAL A 488 -28.04 -12.13 -65.95
N VAL A 489 -26.70 -12.15 -65.98
CA VAL A 489 -25.94 -12.14 -67.24
C VAL A 489 -26.20 -13.42 -68.05
N LEU A 490 -26.27 -14.58 -67.38
CA LEU A 490 -26.58 -15.86 -68.02
C LEU A 490 -28.02 -15.91 -68.56
N SER A 491 -29.01 -15.41 -67.82
CA SER A 491 -30.40 -15.36 -68.31
C SER A 491 -30.55 -14.38 -69.46
N HIS A 492 -29.88 -13.23 -69.43
CA HIS A 492 -29.81 -12.32 -70.59
C HIS A 492 -29.11 -12.96 -71.79
N ALA A 493 -28.02 -13.71 -71.61
CA ALA A 493 -27.36 -14.45 -72.68
C ALA A 493 -28.27 -15.54 -73.28
N ILE A 494 -29.00 -16.29 -72.43
CA ILE A 494 -29.97 -17.30 -72.88
C ILE A 494 -31.15 -16.64 -73.63
N THR A 495 -31.76 -15.59 -73.08
CA THR A 495 -32.87 -14.89 -73.76
C THR A 495 -32.41 -14.21 -75.05
N LYS A 496 -31.18 -13.72 -75.11
CA LYS A 496 -30.60 -13.22 -76.36
C LYS A 496 -30.41 -14.35 -77.36
N LEU A 497 -29.76 -15.46 -76.99
CA LEU A 497 -29.56 -16.60 -77.88
C LEU A 497 -30.90 -17.16 -78.40
N GLN A 498 -31.92 -17.22 -77.54
CA GLN A 498 -33.27 -17.65 -77.89
C GLN A 498 -33.98 -16.65 -78.81
N LYS A 499 -33.73 -15.34 -78.64
CA LYS A 499 -34.22 -14.30 -79.56
C LYS A 499 -33.48 -14.33 -80.90
N ASP A 500 -32.16 -14.40 -80.91
CA ASP A 500 -31.33 -14.50 -82.11
C ASP A 500 -31.72 -15.76 -82.93
N PHE A 501 -32.06 -16.87 -82.27
CA PHE A 501 -32.58 -18.09 -82.91
C PHE A 501 -34.01 -17.95 -83.45
N LEU A 502 -34.89 -17.20 -82.76
CA LEU A 502 -36.24 -16.87 -83.27
C LEU A 502 -36.19 -15.87 -84.43
N ASP A 503 -35.27 -14.91 -84.40
CA ASP A 503 -35.07 -13.94 -85.47
C ASP A 503 -34.40 -14.60 -86.70
N ASP A 504 -33.50 -15.58 -86.52
CA ASP A 504 -33.03 -16.45 -87.62
C ASP A 504 -34.17 -17.29 -88.21
N LEU A 505 -35.02 -17.89 -87.37
CA LEU A 505 -36.20 -18.64 -87.83
C LEU A 505 -37.16 -17.73 -88.61
N ALA A 506 -37.41 -16.52 -88.13
CA ALA A 506 -38.23 -15.52 -88.82
C ALA A 506 -37.60 -15.07 -90.15
N CYS A 507 -36.29 -14.80 -90.17
CA CYS A 507 -35.54 -14.55 -91.41
C CYS A 507 -35.70 -15.72 -92.39
N ARG A 508 -35.60 -16.96 -91.93
CA ARG A 508 -35.70 -18.18 -92.75
C ARG A 508 -37.11 -18.40 -93.31
N VAL A 509 -38.15 -18.00 -92.57
CA VAL A 509 -39.54 -17.97 -93.06
C VAL A 509 -39.73 -16.85 -94.10
N HIS A 510 -39.20 -15.65 -93.86
CA HIS A 510 -39.24 -14.55 -94.84
C HIS A 510 -38.45 -14.87 -96.13
N PHE A 511 -37.32 -15.58 -96.04
CA PHE A 511 -36.49 -15.93 -97.20
C PHE A 511 -37.20 -16.86 -98.21
N LEU A 512 -38.24 -17.60 -97.77
CA LEU A 512 -39.10 -18.39 -98.65
C LEU A 512 -40.20 -17.57 -99.35
N SER A 513 -40.39 -16.29 -98.97
CA SER A 513 -41.48 -15.44 -99.44
C SER A 513 -41.05 -14.29 -100.35
N SER A 514 -39.74 -14.01 -100.52
CA SER A 514 -39.26 -12.82 -101.24
C SER A 514 -38.06 -13.10 -102.16
N SER A 515 -38.16 -14.11 -103.01
CA SER A 515 -37.22 -14.30 -104.12
C SER A 515 -37.66 -13.48 -105.34
N LEU A 516 -37.15 -12.24 -105.50
CA LEU A 516 -36.88 -11.60 -106.81
C LEU A 516 -36.16 -10.23 -106.67
N SER A 517 -35.40 -9.87 -107.72
CA SER A 517 -34.87 -8.54 -108.07
C SER A 517 -33.59 -7.97 -107.42
N SER A 518 -32.66 -7.63 -108.33
CA SER A 518 -31.71 -6.50 -108.34
C SER A 518 -30.38 -6.55 -107.59
N GLU A 519 -29.37 -5.95 -108.24
CA GLU A 519 -27.96 -5.85 -107.86
C GLU A 519 -27.64 -4.51 -107.15
N CYS A 520 -26.61 -4.49 -106.28
CA CYS A 520 -25.50 -3.51 -106.33
C CYS A 520 -24.46 -3.66 -105.18
N CYS A 521 -23.22 -3.26 -105.47
CA CYS A 521 -22.07 -3.03 -104.56
C CYS A 521 -21.87 -1.50 -104.35
N PRO A 522 -20.91 -0.94 -103.53
CA PRO A 522 -19.59 -1.46 -103.09
C PRO A 522 -19.11 -1.08 -101.65
N VAL A 523 -17.81 -1.28 -101.34
CA VAL A 523 -17.21 -1.19 -99.97
C VAL A 523 -15.81 -0.54 -99.91
N PRO A 524 -15.60 0.45 -99.02
CA PRO A 524 -14.46 0.51 -98.07
C PRO A 524 -14.98 0.73 -96.61
N ALA A 525 -14.23 0.88 -95.51
CA ALA A 525 -12.80 1.07 -95.17
C ALA A 525 -12.45 0.19 -93.92
N ARG A 526 -11.25 0.04 -93.30
CA ARG A 526 -9.99 0.83 -93.13
C ARG A 526 -10.12 2.05 -92.20
N GLN A 527 -9.17 2.41 -91.32
CA GLN A 527 -7.82 1.94 -90.94
C GLN A 527 -7.48 2.48 -89.51
N LEU A 528 -6.48 2.09 -88.69
CA LEU A 528 -5.34 1.14 -88.72
C LEU A 528 -4.96 0.77 -87.24
N CYS A 529 -3.92 -0.04 -87.00
CA CYS A 529 -3.35 -0.35 -85.65
C CYS A 529 -1.89 0.20 -85.46
N PRO A 530 -0.94 -0.42 -84.73
CA PRO A 530 -0.40 0.15 -83.47
C PRO A 530 1.13 0.40 -83.46
N GLY A 531 1.70 0.77 -82.31
CA GLY A 531 3.16 0.84 -82.10
C GLY A 531 3.57 0.81 -80.62
N SER A 532 4.67 0.14 -80.29
CA SER A 532 5.17 -0.08 -78.92
C SER A 532 6.70 -0.08 -78.85
N THR A 533 7.29 0.50 -77.80
CA THR A 533 8.74 0.41 -77.54
C THR A 533 9.08 0.51 -76.05
N MET A 534 10.00 -0.34 -75.59
CA MET A 534 10.82 -0.10 -74.38
C MET A 534 12.07 0.71 -74.77
N PRO A 535 12.86 1.22 -73.81
CA PRO A 535 14.07 0.46 -73.41
C PRO A 535 14.34 0.51 -71.89
N GLU A 536 15.58 0.22 -71.49
CA GLU A 536 15.97 -0.29 -70.16
C GLU A 536 16.51 0.77 -69.16
N THR A 537 16.76 0.26 -67.94
CA THR A 537 17.50 0.69 -66.72
C THR A 537 18.80 1.55 -66.93
N PRO A 538 19.51 2.10 -65.90
CA PRO A 538 19.50 1.70 -64.47
C PRO A 538 19.77 2.76 -63.35
N TYR A 539 19.85 2.28 -62.10
CA TYR A 539 20.54 2.79 -60.89
C TYR A 539 20.31 4.23 -60.40
N SER A 540 19.64 4.34 -59.24
CA SER A 540 20.23 4.83 -57.97
C SER A 540 19.49 4.24 -56.78
#